data_AF-A0A957XHS1-F1
#
_entry.id   AF-A0A957XHS1-F1
#
_cell.length_a   1.000
_cell.length_b   1.000
_cell.length_c   1.000
_cell.angle_alpha   90.00
_cell.angle_beta   90.00
_cell.angle_gamma   90.00
#
_symmetry.space_group_name_H-M   'P 1'
#
loop_
_entity.id
_entity.type
_entity.pdbx_description
1 polymer ?
#
loop_
_entity_poly.entity_id
_entity_poly.type
_entity_poly.pdbx_seq_one_letter_code
_entity_poly.pdbx_strand_id
1 'polypeptide(L)'
;MLKSNAINKLPIILVIVYLVLVILSIIPIFTGDDALSAIFAVVLTAPWSALLGNLLPSSVFDNTAGGLILIIIGAIINATLLYTLTRWLIRQFVA
;
A
#
# COMPACT_ATOMS: atom_id res chain seq x y z
N MET A 1 -11.56 -30.44 -13.11
CA MET A 1 -10.47 -29.72 -12.41
C MET A 1 -11.11 -28.84 -11.35
N LEU A 2 -11.12 -29.29 -10.09
CA LEU A 2 -11.73 -28.52 -8.97
C LEU A 2 -10.83 -27.32 -8.71
N LYS A 3 -11.19 -26.16 -9.27
CA LYS A 3 -10.51 -24.89 -9.00
C LYS A 3 -10.61 -24.65 -7.49
N SER A 4 -9.51 -24.81 -6.76
CA SER A 4 -9.51 -24.62 -5.32
C SER A 4 -10.02 -23.21 -5.02
N ASN A 5 -11.09 -23.11 -4.23
CA ASN A 5 -11.68 -21.84 -3.80
C ASN A 5 -10.63 -20.88 -3.19
N ALA A 6 -9.51 -21.43 -2.67
CA ALA A 6 -8.39 -20.67 -2.16
C ALA A 6 -7.69 -19.83 -3.25
N ILE A 7 -7.48 -20.37 -4.45
CA ILE A 7 -6.78 -19.68 -5.54
C ILE A 7 -7.60 -18.48 -6.02
N ASN A 8 -8.91 -18.63 -6.15
CA ASN A 8 -9.80 -17.53 -6.54
C ASN A 8 -9.85 -16.41 -5.49
N LYS A 9 -9.61 -16.73 -4.21
CA LYS A 9 -9.60 -15.77 -3.09
C LYS A 9 -8.23 -15.14 -2.85
N LEU A 10 -7.15 -15.67 -3.45
CA LEU A 10 -5.79 -15.21 -3.23
C LEU A 10 -5.58 -13.70 -3.42
N PRO A 11 -6.10 -13.04 -4.49
CA PRO A 11 -5.95 -11.59 -4.65
C PRO A 11 -6.51 -10.79 -3.47
N ILE A 12 -7.64 -11.25 -2.90
CA ILE A 12 -8.31 -10.59 -1.77
C ILE A 12 -7.47 -10.79 -0.50
N ILE A 13 -6.98 -12.00 -0.26
CA ILE A 13 -6.15 -12.31 0.91
C ILE A 13 -4.88 -11.45 0.92
N LEU A 14 -4.20 -11.33 -0.23
CA LEU A 14 -2.99 -10.52 -0.34
C LEU A 14 -3.26 -9.04 -0.09
N VAL A 15 -4.37 -8.50 -0.61
CA VAL A 15 -4.79 -7.11 -0.32
C VAL A 15 -5.06 -6.91 1.18
N ILE A 16 -5.76 -7.83 1.83
CA ILE A 16 -6.06 -7.73 3.27
C ILE A 16 -4.75 -7.73 4.08
N VAL A 17 -3.85 -8.68 3.82
CA VAL A 17 -2.56 -8.75 4.50
C VAL A 17 -1.75 -7.46 4.28
N TYR A 18 -1.71 -6.97 3.05
CA TYR A 18 -1.05 -5.71 2.72
C TYR A 18 -1.63 -4.52 3.49
N LEU A 19 -2.96 -4.37 3.51
CA LEU A 19 -3.62 -3.27 4.23
C LEU A 19 -3.38 -3.34 5.74
N VAL A 20 -3.37 -4.55 6.32
CA VAL A 20 -3.00 -4.74 7.73
C VAL A 20 -1.58 -4.26 7.99
N LEU A 21 -0.61 -4.60 7.12
CA LEU A 21 0.77 -4.12 7.25
C LEU A 21 0.87 -2.60 7.13
N VAL A 22 0.11 -1.97 6.22
CA VAL A 22 0.04 -0.51 6.10
C VAL A 22 -0.48 0.10 7.41
N ILE A 23 -1.59 -0.41 7.95
CA ILE A 23 -2.15 0.11 9.21
C ILE A 23 -1.14 -0.05 10.36
N LEU A 24 -0.50 -1.21 10.47
CA LEU A 24 0.52 -1.46 11.49
C LEU A 24 1.74 -0.53 11.33
N SER A 25 2.09 -0.14 10.10
CA SER A 25 3.18 0.81 9.84
C SER A 25 2.87 2.25 10.23
N ILE A 26 1.58 2.60 10.37
CA ILE A 26 1.14 3.94 10.79
C ILE A 26 1.23 4.09 12.32
N ILE A 27 1.02 3.02 13.08
CA ILE A 27 1.03 3.06 14.56
C ILE A 27 2.31 3.73 15.10
N PRO A 28 3.52 3.36 14.64
CA PRO A 28 4.76 3.97 15.13
C PRO A 28 4.88 5.48 14.88
N ILE A 29 4.18 6.03 13.88
CA ILE A 29 4.17 7.50 13.61
C ILE A 29 3.59 8.27 14.80
N PHE A 30 2.69 7.65 15.57
CA PHE A 30 2.03 8.26 16.72
C PHE A 30 2.57 7.82 18.07
N THR A 31 3.38 6.74 18.11
CA THR A 31 3.87 6.16 19.36
C THR A 31 5.38 6.25 19.54
N GLY A 32 6.14 6.61 18.51
CA GLY A 32 7.59 6.76 18.58
C GLY A 32 8.05 8.07 17.95
N ASP A 33 8.97 8.77 18.62
CA ASP A 33 9.65 9.97 18.10
C ASP A 33 10.74 9.61 17.04
N ASP A 34 10.89 8.34 16.68
CA ASP A 34 11.95 7.86 15.80
C ASP A 34 11.58 8.00 14.33
N ALA A 35 12.47 8.65 13.55
CA ALA A 35 12.37 8.78 12.09
C ALA A 35 12.22 7.44 11.34
N LEU A 36 12.60 6.31 11.98
CA LEU A 36 12.42 4.96 11.45
C LEU A 36 10.95 4.56 11.27
N SER A 37 10.04 5.10 12.09
CA SER A 37 8.59 4.86 12.00
C SER A 37 8.02 5.32 10.66
N ALA A 38 8.38 6.54 10.24
CA ALA A 38 7.98 7.14 8.98
C ALA A 38 8.57 6.38 7.78
N ILE A 39 9.79 5.85 7.90
CA ILE A 39 10.45 5.10 6.83
C ILE A 39 9.67 3.82 6.49
N PHE A 40 9.16 3.08 7.47
CA PHE A 40 8.39 1.85 7.20
C PHE A 40 7.10 2.12 6.42
N ALA A 41 6.34 3.14 6.83
CA ALA A 41 5.11 3.53 6.14
C ALA A 41 5.38 4.04 4.72
N VAL A 42 6.46 4.82 4.55
CA VAL A 42 6.91 5.31 3.24
C VAL A 42 7.38 4.15 2.35
N VAL A 43 8.15 3.19 2.85
CA VAL A 43 8.62 2.05 2.06
C VAL A 43 7.47 1.17 1.57
N LEU A 44 6.44 0.94 2.38
CA LEU A 44 5.25 0.17 2.00
C LEU A 44 4.34 0.89 0.99
N THR A 45 4.56 2.18 0.79
CA THR A 45 3.73 3.05 -0.07
C THR A 45 4.54 3.76 -1.17
N ALA A 46 5.86 3.56 -1.24
CA ALA A 46 6.74 4.07 -2.29
C ALA A 46 6.67 3.14 -3.53
N PRO A 47 6.43 3.68 -4.73
CA PRO A 47 7.27 4.74 -5.34
C PRO A 47 6.52 6.06 -5.60
N TRP A 48 5.32 6.23 -5.03
CA TRP A 48 4.43 7.35 -5.39
C TRP A 48 4.89 8.70 -4.84
N SER A 49 5.73 8.72 -3.79
CA SER A 49 6.21 9.97 -3.18
C SER A 49 6.93 10.88 -4.18
N ALA A 50 7.76 10.33 -5.07
CA ALA A 50 8.45 11.12 -6.10
C ALA A 50 7.48 11.64 -7.19
N LEU A 51 6.49 10.82 -7.56
CA LEU A 51 5.49 11.18 -8.57
C LEU A 51 4.51 12.23 -8.03
N LEU A 52 4.07 12.06 -6.79
CA LEU A 52 3.18 12.98 -6.08
C LEU A 52 3.90 14.27 -5.67
N GLY A 53 5.20 14.22 -5.36
CA GLY A 53 6.04 15.40 -5.10
C GLY A 53 6.05 16.42 -6.24
N ASN A 54 5.86 15.97 -7.47
CA ASN A 54 5.76 16.84 -8.65
C ASN A 54 4.33 17.30 -8.96
N LEU A 55 3.32 16.64 -8.41
CA LEU A 55 1.90 16.90 -8.70
C LEU A 55 1.20 17.69 -7.60
N LEU A 56 1.69 17.61 -6.37
CA LEU A 56 1.07 18.22 -5.20
C LEU A 56 1.88 19.45 -4.74
N PRO A 57 1.21 20.49 -4.24
CA PRO A 57 1.89 21.64 -3.64
C PRO A 57 2.81 21.21 -2.49
N SER A 58 3.94 21.91 -2.31
CA SER A 58 4.90 21.65 -1.23
C SER A 58 4.25 21.72 0.16
N SER A 59 3.20 22.53 0.33
CA SER A 59 2.40 22.62 1.57
C SER A 59 1.72 21.32 2.00
N VAL A 60 1.59 20.35 1.08
CA VAL A 60 1.09 18.99 1.37
C VAL A 60 2.20 18.10 1.97
N PHE A 61 3.47 18.51 1.93
CA PHE A 61 4.59 17.74 2.48
C PHE A 61 5.12 18.33 3.78
N ASP A 62 4.74 19.57 4.11
CA ASP A 62 5.28 20.33 5.24
C ASP A 62 4.70 19.92 6.61
N ASN A 63 3.73 19.00 6.66
CA ASN A 63 3.13 18.55 7.90
C ASN A 63 2.75 17.07 7.90
N THR A 64 2.57 16.51 9.10
CA THR A 64 2.23 15.10 9.33
C THR A 64 0.93 14.68 8.63
N ALA A 65 -0.08 15.55 8.58
CA ALA A 65 -1.35 15.26 7.92
C ALA A 65 -1.15 15.03 6.41
N GLY A 66 -0.30 15.84 5.80
CA GLY A 66 0.14 15.70 4.42
C GLY A 66 0.89 14.39 4.15
N GLY A 67 1.81 14.02 5.04
CA GLY A 67 2.49 12.71 5.00
C GLY A 67 1.52 11.53 5.05
N LEU A 68 0.48 11.60 5.89
CA LEU A 68 -0.55 10.58 5.99
C LEU A 68 -1.40 10.47 4.71
N ILE A 69 -1.74 11.60 4.08
CA ILE A 69 -2.47 11.60 2.80
C ILE A 69 -1.68 10.85 1.73
N LEU A 70 -0.37 11.06 1.66
CA LEU A 70 0.50 10.37 0.70
C LEU A 70 0.56 8.86 0.97
N ILE A 71 0.66 8.47 2.24
CA ILE A 71 0.61 7.06 2.65
C ILE A 71 -0.72 6.42 2.22
N ILE A 72 -1.85 7.10 2.46
CA ILE A 72 -3.17 6.60 2.07
C ILE A 72 -3.27 6.44 0.56
N ILE A 73 -2.86 7.44 -0.22
CA ILE A 73 -2.87 7.39 -1.68
C ILE A 73 -2.00 6.24 -2.18
N GLY A 74 -0.76 6.14 -1.69
CA GLY A 74 0.16 5.09 -2.09
C GLY A 74 -0.35 3.69 -1.74
N ALA A 75 -1.00 3.54 -0.58
CA ALA A 75 -1.64 2.31 -0.17
C ALA A 75 -2.80 1.90 -1.10
N ILE A 76 -3.64 2.85 -1.51
CA ILE A 76 -4.73 2.58 -2.46
C ILE A 76 -4.18 2.11 -3.80
N ILE A 77 -3.14 2.77 -4.31
CA ILE A 77 -2.55 2.41 -5.60
C ILE A 77 -1.91 1.02 -5.51
N ASN A 78 -1.12 0.75 -4.47
CA ASN A 78 -0.46 -0.53 -4.28
C ASN A 78 -1.47 -1.68 -4.08
N ALA A 79 -2.53 -1.47 -3.28
CA ALA A 79 -3.60 -2.46 -3.13
C ALA A 79 -4.30 -2.75 -4.45
N THR A 80 -4.56 -1.72 -5.26
CA THR A 80 -5.17 -1.86 -6.59
C THR A 80 -4.27 -2.66 -7.53
N LEU A 81 -2.98 -2.34 -7.58
CA LEU A 81 -2.00 -3.06 -8.39
C LEU A 81 -1.86 -4.51 -7.94
N LEU A 82 -1.72 -4.74 -6.63
CA LEU A 82 -1.63 -6.08 -6.06
C LEU A 82 -2.84 -6.93 -6.43
N TYR A 83 -4.05 -6.41 -6.26
CA TYR A 83 -5.27 -7.11 -6.64
C TYR A 83 -5.32 -7.43 -8.14
N THR A 84 -5.14 -6.40 -8.97
CA THR A 84 -5.32 -6.51 -10.42
C THR A 84 -4.28 -7.42 -11.05
N LEU A 85 -3.01 -7.26 -10.67
CA LEU A 85 -1.91 -8.10 -11.17
C LEU A 85 -2.06 -9.54 -10.70
N THR A 86 -2.36 -9.78 -9.41
CA THR A 86 -2.56 -11.15 -8.92
C THR A 86 -3.73 -11.81 -9.63
N ARG A 87 -4.86 -11.10 -9.79
CA ARG A 87 -6.02 -11.61 -10.52
C ARG A 87 -5.70 -11.90 -11.99
N TRP A 88 -4.93 -11.04 -12.63
CA TRP A 88 -4.49 -11.24 -14.01
C TRP A 88 -3.57 -12.45 -14.13
N LEU A 89 -2.54 -12.59 -13.29
CA LEU A 89 -1.63 -13.74 -13.27
C LEU A 89 -2.38 -15.06 -13.08
N ILE A 90 -3.30 -15.13 -12.13
CA ILE A 90 -4.12 -16.33 -11.91
C ILE A 90 -4.92 -16.69 -13.16
N ARG A 91 -5.45 -15.69 -13.88
CA ARG A 91 -6.18 -15.93 -15.14
C ARG A 91 -5.27 -16.42 -16.26
N GLN A 92 -4.02 -15.99 -16.33
CA GLN A 92 -3.12 -16.40 -17.41
C GLN A 92 -2.49 -17.78 -17.18
N PHE A 93 -2.20 -18.12 -15.92
CA PHE A 93 -1.37 -19.29 -15.60
C PHE A 93 -2.12 -20.44 -14.91
N VAL A 94 -3.32 -20.20 -14.38
CA VAL A 94 -4.07 -21.20 -13.60
C VAL A 94 -5.50 -21.45 -14.13
N ALA A 95 -6.04 -20.53 -14.92
CA ALA A 95 -7.32 -20.75 -15.60
C ALA A 95 -7.14 -21.61 -16.85
#